data_AF-A0A3N5NQ89-F1
#
_entry.id   AF-A0A3N5NQ89-F1
#
_cell.length_a   1.000
_cell.length_b   1.000
_cell.length_c   1.000
_cell.angle_alpha   90.00
_cell.angle_beta   90.00
_cell.angle_gamma   90.00
#
_symmetry.space_group_name_H-M   'P 1'
#
loop_
_entity.id
_entity.type
_entity.pdbx_description
1 polymer ?
#
loop_
_entity_poly.entity_id
_entity_poly.type
_entity_poly.pdbx_seq_one_letter_code
_entity_poly.pdbx_strand_id
1 'polypeptide(L)'
;MRRSLMVVAAMATLGLAIAASSSDRSLAQQSTVTTVAATTAPKAGKGEKVCRVKLKYSGEVKTWVCKAQEPCCVWHEINYVKCGSTITGCL
;
A
#
# COMPACT_ATOMS: atom_id res chain seq x y z
N MET A 1 58.18 -20.81 29.49
CA MET A 1 57.85 -19.45 29.01
C MET A 1 56.33 -19.28 29.05
N ARG A 2 55.85 -18.06 29.41
CA ARG A 2 54.43 -17.61 29.61
C ARG A 2 53.79 -18.14 30.92
N ARG A 3 53.86 -17.45 32.08
CA ARG A 3 53.33 -16.11 32.47
C ARG A 3 51.89 -15.89 31.97
N SER A 4 50.88 -15.49 32.72
CA SER A 4 50.62 -15.23 34.13
C SER A 4 49.10 -15.02 34.22
N LEU A 5 48.48 -15.30 35.38
CA LEU A 5 47.13 -14.84 35.69
C LEU A 5 47.00 -13.32 35.51
N MET A 6 45.87 -12.85 34.96
CA MET A 6 45.22 -11.61 35.41
C MET A 6 43.70 -11.67 35.21
N VAL A 7 43.00 -11.49 36.33
CA VAL A 7 41.57 -11.22 36.50
C VAL A 7 41.37 -9.71 36.38
N VAL A 8 40.56 -9.21 35.44
CA VAL A 8 40.04 -7.82 35.35
C VAL A 8 38.87 -7.86 34.35
N ALA A 9 37.69 -7.27 34.49
CA ALA A 9 36.96 -6.59 35.54
C ALA A 9 35.48 -6.55 35.12
N ALA A 10 34.62 -6.40 36.11
CA ALA A 10 33.22 -6.03 35.95
C ALA A 10 33.06 -4.63 35.31
N MET A 11 31.80 -4.34 34.96
CA MET A 11 31.18 -3.03 34.70
C MET A 11 30.94 -2.65 33.24
N ALA A 12 29.67 -2.74 32.83
CA ALA A 12 28.97 -1.69 32.11
C ALA A 12 27.45 -1.93 32.15
N THR A 13 26.82 -1.60 33.28
CA THR A 13 25.39 -1.24 33.31
C THR A 13 25.28 0.23 32.92
N LEU A 14 24.82 0.55 31.71
CA LEU A 14 24.22 1.87 31.40
C LEU A 14 23.66 1.93 29.97
N GLY A 15 22.39 2.32 29.87
CA GLY A 15 21.73 2.75 28.62
C GLY A 15 20.80 1.67 28.05
N LEU A 16 19.56 1.93 27.68
CA LEU A 16 18.87 3.19 27.49
C LEU A 16 17.37 2.86 27.49
N ALA A 17 16.57 3.49 28.36
CA ALA A 17 15.13 3.44 28.24
C ALA A 17 14.71 4.22 26.99
N ILE A 18 14.12 3.54 26.01
CA ILE A 18 13.37 4.19 24.94
C ILE A 18 11.96 3.65 25.03
N ALA A 19 11.09 4.44 25.68
CA ALA A 19 9.68 4.40 25.40
C ALA A 19 9.51 4.87 23.95
N ALA A 20 9.13 3.97 23.06
CA ALA A 20 8.57 4.31 21.77
C ALA A 20 7.28 3.51 21.60
N SER A 21 6.19 4.17 21.96
CA SER A 21 4.83 3.84 21.59
C SER A 21 4.72 3.81 20.07
N SER A 22 4.93 2.66 19.44
CA SER A 22 4.47 2.43 18.07
C SER A 22 2.96 2.19 18.12
N SER A 23 2.22 3.29 18.09
CA SER A 23 0.86 3.28 17.58
C SER A 23 0.91 2.86 16.12
N ASP A 24 0.87 1.57 15.83
CA ASP A 24 0.51 1.05 14.51
C ASP A 24 -1.00 1.23 14.30
N ARG A 25 -1.46 2.48 14.39
CA ARG A 25 -2.66 2.95 13.73
C ARG A 25 -2.25 3.36 12.32
N SER A 26 -2.20 2.39 11.42
CA SER A 26 -2.66 2.52 10.03
C SER A 26 -2.29 1.27 9.23
N LEU A 27 -3.09 0.21 9.38
CA LEU A 27 -3.72 -0.34 8.19
C LEU A 27 -4.61 0.80 7.66
N ALA A 28 -4.07 1.81 6.99
CA ALA A 28 -3.87 1.76 5.55
C ALA A 28 -5.04 1.00 4.95
N GLN A 29 -6.22 1.61 5.12
CA GLN A 29 -7.17 1.81 4.05
C GLN A 29 -7.05 0.68 3.03
N GLN A 30 -7.57 -0.50 3.41
CA GLN A 30 -8.02 -1.48 2.45
C GLN A 30 -8.98 -0.69 1.58
N SER A 31 -8.46 -0.15 0.48
CA SER A 31 -9.24 0.24 -0.66
C SER A 31 -9.79 -1.09 -1.13
N THR A 32 -10.95 -1.45 -0.58
CA THR A 32 -11.65 -2.67 -0.87
C THR A 32 -11.83 -2.66 -2.38
N VAL A 33 -10.97 -3.40 -3.07
CA VAL A 33 -11.24 -3.81 -4.45
C VAL A 33 -12.38 -4.79 -4.28
N THR A 34 -13.60 -4.26 -4.14
CA THR A 34 -14.80 -5.06 -4.18
C THR A 34 -14.90 -5.52 -5.62
N THR A 35 -14.33 -6.69 -5.90
CA THR A 35 -14.63 -7.46 -7.09
C THR A 35 -16.07 -7.92 -6.95
N VAL A 36 -17.02 -7.01 -7.23
CA VAL A 36 -18.43 -7.36 -7.38
C VAL A 36 -18.54 -8.09 -8.71
N ALA A 37 -18.51 -9.41 -8.65
CA ALA A 37 -19.06 -10.23 -9.72
C ALA A 37 -20.58 -9.94 -9.80
N ALA A 38 -21.08 -9.80 -11.03
CA ALA A 38 -22.47 -9.65 -11.45
C ALA A 38 -23.05 -8.21 -11.58
N THR A 39 -23.03 -7.74 -12.84
CA THR A 39 -24.19 -7.17 -13.54
C THR A 39 -24.83 -5.88 -13.02
N THR A 40 -24.05 -4.95 -12.48
CA THR A 40 -24.47 -3.54 -12.47
C THR A 40 -23.25 -2.68 -12.73
N ALA A 41 -23.26 -1.88 -13.81
CA ALA A 41 -22.19 -0.91 -14.05
C ALA A 41 -22.04 -0.03 -12.80
N PRO A 42 -20.84 0.11 -12.24
CA PRO A 42 -20.68 0.79 -10.97
C PRO A 42 -21.13 2.24 -11.13
N LYS A 43 -22.10 2.65 -10.32
CA LYS A 43 -22.62 4.02 -10.33
C LYS A 43 -21.66 4.90 -9.52
N ALA A 44 -21.05 5.89 -10.17
CA ALA A 44 -20.26 6.89 -9.47
C ALA A 44 -21.17 7.76 -8.60
N GLY A 45 -20.77 7.96 -7.34
CA GLY A 45 -21.40 8.91 -6.43
C GLY A 45 -20.96 10.36 -6.68
N LYS A 46 -21.45 11.28 -5.84
CA LYS A 46 -21.07 12.69 -5.91
C LYS A 46 -19.58 12.85 -5.59
N GLY A 47 -18.80 13.37 -6.54
CA GLY A 47 -17.35 13.53 -6.40
C GLY A 47 -16.54 12.32 -6.87
N GLU A 48 -17.18 11.33 -7.46
CA GLU A 48 -16.53 10.16 -8.05
C GLU A 48 -16.69 10.15 -9.58
N LYS A 49 -15.88 9.33 -10.25
CA LYS A 49 -15.98 9.05 -11.67
C LYS A 49 -15.80 7.56 -11.92
N VAL A 50 -16.46 7.08 -12.97
CA VAL A 50 -16.31 5.71 -13.44
C VAL A 50 -15.11 5.65 -14.39
N CYS A 51 -14.14 4.82 -14.04
CA CYS A 51 -13.04 4.42 -14.90
C CYS A 51 -13.43 3.15 -15.66
N ARG A 52 -13.21 3.13 -16.97
CA ARG A 52 -13.48 1.95 -17.81
C ARG A 52 -12.37 1.78 -18.83
N VAL A 53 -11.75 0.61 -18.86
CA VAL A 53 -10.68 0.29 -19.83
C VAL A 53 -10.83 -1.13 -20.35
N LYS A 54 -10.52 -1.32 -21.63
CA LYS A 54 -10.31 -2.65 -22.19
C LYS A 54 -8.84 -3.03 -22.01
N LEU A 55 -8.58 -4.13 -21.30
CA LEU A 55 -7.24 -4.63 -21.09
C LEU A 55 -6.66 -5.15 -22.41
N LYS A 56 -5.46 -4.70 -22.77
CA LYS A 56 -4.85 -4.99 -24.08
C LYS A 56 -4.60 -6.48 -24.31
N TYR A 57 -4.14 -7.19 -23.28
CA TYR A 57 -3.71 -8.59 -23.41
C TYR A 57 -4.82 -9.60 -23.11
N SER A 58 -5.69 -9.35 -22.13
CA SER A 58 -6.82 -10.24 -21.85
C SER A 58 -8.07 -9.94 -22.70
N GLY A 59 -8.18 -8.72 -23.24
CA GLY A 59 -9.39 -8.25 -23.91
C GLY A 59 -10.56 -7.94 -22.98
N GLU A 60 -10.41 -8.17 -21.67
CA GLU A 60 -11.43 -7.94 -20.64
C GLU A 60 -11.68 -6.45 -20.44
N VAL A 61 -12.95 -6.07 -20.27
CA VAL A 61 -13.33 -4.69 -19.92
C VAL A 61 -13.44 -4.57 -18.42
N LYS A 62 -12.48 -3.88 -17.80
CA LYS A 62 -12.54 -3.55 -16.38
C LYS A 62 -13.19 -2.19 -16.18
N THR A 63 -14.09 -2.14 -15.20
CA THR A 63 -14.79 -0.92 -14.80
C THR A 63 -14.65 -0.77 -13.28
N TRP A 64 -14.19 0.38 -12.83
CA TRP A 64 -14.02 0.70 -11.41
C TRP A 64 -14.36 2.17 -11.16
N VAL A 65 -14.42 2.58 -9.90
CA VAL A 65 -14.76 3.95 -9.52
C VAL A 65 -13.59 4.56 -8.77
N CYS A 66 -13.23 5.79 -9.14
CA CYS A 66 -12.23 6.60 -8.45
C CYS A 66 -12.83 7.93 -8.07
N LYS A 67 -12.15 8.68 -7.19
CA LYS A 67 -12.53 10.08 -6.98
C LYS A 67 -12.35 10.86 -8.28
N ALA A 68 -13.14 11.91 -8.48
CA ALA A 68 -13.10 12.71 -9.69
C ALA A 68 -11.69 13.27 -9.97
N GLN A 69 -10.97 13.65 -8.90
CA GLN A 69 -9.62 14.20 -8.96
C GLN A 69 -8.52 13.15 -9.17
N GLU A 70 -8.77 11.89 -8.86
CA GLU A 70 -7.77 10.81 -8.96
C GLU A 70 -7.67 10.27 -10.40
N PRO A 71 -6.48 9.98 -10.93
CA PRO A 71 -6.37 9.38 -12.27
C PRO A 71 -6.79 7.91 -12.27
N CYS A 72 -7.34 7.44 -13.40
CA CYS A 72 -7.62 6.03 -13.64
C CYS A 72 -6.34 5.34 -14.13
N CYS A 73 -5.81 4.38 -13.37
CA CYS A 73 -4.53 3.73 -13.67
C CYS A 73 -4.74 2.29 -14.11
N VAL A 74 -3.99 1.87 -15.13
CA VAL A 74 -4.05 0.52 -15.68
C VAL A 74 -2.65 -0.01 -15.92
N TRP A 75 -2.40 -1.23 -15.44
CA TRP A 75 -1.27 -2.05 -15.85
C TRP A 75 -1.78 -3.18 -16.71
N HIS A 76 -1.52 -3.07 -18.00
CA HIS A 76 -1.98 -4.05 -18.96
C HIS A 76 -1.25 -5.39 -18.78
N GLU A 77 0.05 -5.40 -18.45
CA GLU A 77 0.81 -6.66 -18.38
C GLU A 77 0.28 -7.62 -17.31
N ILE A 78 -0.24 -7.08 -16.20
CA ILE A 78 -0.76 -7.86 -15.07
C ILE A 78 -2.28 -7.76 -14.91
N ASN A 79 -2.98 -7.22 -15.92
CA ASN A 79 -4.44 -7.03 -15.90
C ASN A 79 -4.95 -6.29 -14.64
N TYR A 80 -4.18 -5.34 -14.13
CA TYR A 80 -4.46 -4.66 -12.86
C TYR A 80 -4.96 -3.23 -13.11
N VAL A 81 -5.95 -2.80 -12.34
CA VAL A 81 -6.52 -1.44 -12.40
C VAL A 81 -6.55 -0.85 -11.00
N LYS A 82 -6.20 0.43 -10.87
CA LYS A 82 -6.25 1.14 -9.59
C LYS A 82 -6.68 2.59 -9.78
N CYS A 83 -7.09 3.22 -8.68
CA CYS A 83 -7.14 4.67 -8.58
C CYS A 83 -5.75 5.18 -8.21
N GLY A 84 -5.25 6.14 -8.97
CA GLY A 84 -4.01 6.81 -8.63
C GLY A 84 -4.20 7.89 -7.58
N SER A 85 -3.15 8.66 -7.34
CA SER A 85 -3.19 9.83 -6.47
C SER A 85 -2.96 11.10 -7.29
N THR A 86 -3.43 12.25 -6.78
CA THR A 86 -3.18 13.56 -7.42
C THR A 86 -1.70 13.98 -7.36
N ILE A 87 -0.92 13.42 -6.43
CA ILE A 87 0.49 13.75 -6.21
C ILE A 87 1.43 12.83 -6.99
N THR A 88 1.25 11.51 -6.87
CA THR A 88 2.13 10.50 -7.49
C THR A 88 1.59 9.91 -8.80
N GLY A 89 0.38 10.30 -9.20
CA GLY A 89 -0.27 9.76 -10.40
C GLY A 89 -0.55 8.27 -10.25
N CYS A 90 -0.04 7.47 -11.19
CA CYS A 90 -0.24 6.02 -11.23
C CYS A 90 0.89 5.19 -10.62
N LEU A 91 1.89 5.83 -10.02
CA LEU A 91 2.99 5.15 -9.35
C LEU A 91 2.50 4.46 -8.08
#